data_AF-A0A842MZJ1-F1
#
_entry.id   AF-A0A842MZJ1-F1
#
_cell.length_a   1.000
_cell.length_b   1.000
_cell.length_c   1.000
_cell.angle_alpha   90.00
_cell.angle_beta   90.00
_cell.angle_gamma   90.00
#
_symmetry.space_group_name_H-M   'P 1'
#
loop_
_entity.id
_entity.type
_entity.pdbx_description
1 polymer ?
#
loop_
_entity_poly.entity_id
_entity_poly.type
_entity_poly.pdbx_seq_one_letter_code
_entity_poly.pdbx_strand_id
1 'polypeptide(L)'
;MDFTSSSELLSSESEKLQQTIETISKISEKKIPDIINLYYQVVIVQTLAKKLKDDFESSDKSEHKKLLDKIEEIQKYISDIFTKSLNPEILTQLTNSIQNSTENLKLLGQNSEQKTKETIEKEAILYKELRELMSTKEFVEQYEIGLNDV
;
A
#
# COMPACT_ATOMS: atom_id res chain seq x y z
N MET A 1 4.33 18.08 -20.59
CA MET A 1 3.90 18.94 -19.46
C MET A 1 5.01 19.96 -19.25
N ASP A 2 4.67 21.19 -18.90
CA ASP A 2 5.65 22.17 -18.46
C ASP A 2 6.04 21.92 -16.99
N PHE A 3 7.11 22.57 -16.53
CA PHE A 3 7.63 22.42 -15.17
C PHE A 3 6.56 22.73 -14.11
N THR A 4 5.83 23.82 -14.26
CA THR A 4 4.81 24.28 -13.32
C THR A 4 3.71 23.26 -13.12
N SER A 5 3.11 22.78 -14.22
CA SER A 5 2.04 21.78 -14.15
C SER A 5 2.50 20.47 -13.51
N SER A 6 3.76 20.09 -13.71
CA SER A 6 4.31 18.84 -13.16
C SER A 6 4.63 18.95 -11.66
N SER A 7 5.18 20.11 -11.24
CA SER A 7 5.42 20.42 -9.83
C SER A 7 4.11 20.53 -9.03
N GLU A 8 3.08 21.15 -9.60
CA GLU A 8 1.75 21.23 -8.98
C GLU A 8 1.10 19.86 -8.85
N LEU A 9 1.21 19.01 -9.89
CA LEU A 9 0.71 17.64 -9.84
C LEU A 9 1.38 16.82 -8.73
N LEU A 10 2.71 16.86 -8.60
CA LEU A 10 3.42 16.19 -7.52
C LEU A 10 2.95 16.68 -6.13
N SER A 11 2.72 17.99 -6.00
CA SER A 11 2.24 18.59 -4.76
C SER A 11 0.86 18.05 -4.37
N SER A 12 -0.09 18.06 -5.32
CA SER A 12 -1.44 17.55 -5.14
C SER A 12 -1.47 16.07 -4.78
N GLU A 13 -0.72 15.22 -5.50
CA GLU A 13 -0.68 13.79 -5.22
C GLU A 13 0.01 13.49 -3.86
N SER A 14 1.04 14.26 -3.49
CA SER A 14 1.68 14.14 -2.17
C SER A 14 0.73 14.53 -1.03
N GLU A 15 -0.07 15.58 -1.18
CA GLU A 15 -1.05 15.99 -0.17
C GLU A 15 -2.14 14.93 0.01
N LYS A 16 -2.64 14.36 -1.09
CA LYS A 16 -3.60 13.23 -1.05
C LYS A 16 -3.02 12.02 -0.34
N LEU A 17 -1.75 11.70 -0.59
CA LEU A 17 -1.04 10.61 0.08
C LEU A 17 -0.93 10.85 1.59
N GLN A 18 -0.54 12.05 2.00
CA GLN A 18 -0.45 12.42 3.42
C GLN A 18 -1.80 12.26 4.13
N GLN A 19 -2.88 12.77 3.54
CA GLN A 19 -4.23 12.62 4.09
C GLN A 19 -4.68 11.15 4.19
N THR A 20 -4.32 10.35 3.18
CA THR A 20 -4.63 8.91 3.17
C THR A 20 -3.86 8.17 4.27
N ILE A 21 -2.57 8.46 4.44
CA ILE A 21 -1.73 7.91 5.51
C ILE A 21 -2.30 8.29 6.88
N GLU A 22 -2.63 9.56 7.09
CA GLU A 22 -3.20 10.03 8.36
C GLU A 22 -4.53 9.37 8.70
N THR A 23 -5.36 9.13 7.69
CA THR A 23 -6.65 8.46 7.87
C THR A 23 -6.45 6.99 8.22
N ILE A 24 -5.63 6.28 7.43
CA ILE A 24 -5.39 4.85 7.59
C ILE A 24 -4.65 4.53 8.88
N SER A 25 -3.74 5.41 9.33
CA SER A 25 -3.00 5.23 10.58
C SER A 25 -3.88 5.29 11.82
N LYS A 26 -5.08 5.86 11.73
CA LYS A 26 -6.07 5.90 12.82
C LYS A 26 -6.98 4.67 12.85
N ILE A 27 -6.93 3.83 11.82
CA ILE A 27 -7.76 2.65 11.68
C ILE A 27 -6.99 1.44 12.22
N SER A 28 -7.55 0.80 13.25
CA SER A 28 -6.96 -0.39 13.90
C SER A 28 -6.92 -1.61 12.98
N GLU A 29 -7.96 -1.81 12.17
CA GLU A 29 -8.04 -2.91 11.21
C GLU A 29 -8.34 -2.35 9.82
N LYS A 30 -7.29 -2.29 9.00
CA LYS A 30 -7.32 -1.66 7.68
C LYS A 30 -7.99 -2.59 6.69
N LYS A 31 -8.98 -2.10 5.94
CA LYS A 31 -9.67 -2.94 4.95
C LYS A 31 -8.81 -3.09 3.71
N ILE A 32 -8.99 -4.20 3.00
CA ILE A 32 -8.26 -4.48 1.74
C ILE A 32 -8.32 -3.30 0.74
N PRO A 33 -9.49 -2.67 0.48
CA PRO A 33 -9.54 -1.54 -0.45
C PRO A 33 -8.70 -0.34 0.00
N ASP A 34 -8.64 -0.09 1.32
CA ASP A 34 -7.85 1.02 1.89
C ASP A 34 -6.35 0.74 1.73
N ILE A 35 -5.93 -0.51 1.97
CA ILE A 35 -4.56 -0.97 1.75
C ILE A 35 -4.19 -0.79 0.27
N ILE A 36 -5.00 -1.30 -0.66
CA ILE A 36 -4.71 -1.18 -2.10
C ILE A 36 -4.59 0.28 -2.53
N ASN A 37 -5.53 1.13 -2.10
CA ASN A 37 -5.53 2.56 -2.45
C ASN A 37 -4.27 3.27 -1.91
N LEU A 38 -3.86 2.99 -0.66
CA LEU A 38 -2.65 3.55 -0.08
C LEU A 38 -1.41 3.22 -0.92
N TYR A 39 -1.20 1.95 -1.23
CA TYR A 39 -0.01 1.52 -2.00
C TYR A 39 -0.01 2.12 -3.40
N TYR A 40 -1.17 2.19 -4.05
CA TYR A 40 -1.30 2.84 -5.35
C TYR A 40 -0.90 4.32 -5.31
N GLN A 41 -1.34 5.06 -4.30
CA GLN A 41 -0.95 6.47 -4.12
C GLN A 41 0.55 6.63 -3.86
N VAL A 42 1.15 5.75 -3.05
CA VAL A 42 2.60 5.79 -2.81
C VAL A 42 3.37 5.59 -4.12
N VAL A 43 2.97 4.60 -4.94
CA VAL A 43 3.57 4.35 -6.26
C VAL A 43 3.45 5.57 -7.18
N ILE A 44 2.29 6.22 -7.24
CA ILE A 44 2.10 7.44 -8.05
C ILE A 44 3.08 8.52 -7.61
N VAL A 45 3.11 8.83 -6.32
CA VAL A 45 3.95 9.92 -5.80
C VAL A 45 5.43 9.63 -6.02
N GLN A 46 5.88 8.40 -5.76
CA GLN A 46 7.27 8.01 -5.98
C GLN A 46 7.66 8.03 -7.46
N THR A 47 6.78 7.57 -8.35
CA THR A 47 7.04 7.57 -9.80
C THR A 47 7.12 9.00 -10.34
N LEU A 48 6.20 9.87 -9.91
CA LEU A 48 6.24 11.30 -10.27
C LEU A 48 7.50 11.97 -9.73
N ALA A 49 7.84 11.73 -8.45
CA ALA A 49 9.04 12.26 -7.83
C ALA A 49 10.32 11.82 -8.55
N LYS A 50 10.44 10.52 -8.88
CA LYS A 50 11.58 9.99 -9.63
C LYS A 50 11.70 10.65 -11.00
N LYS A 51 10.60 10.67 -11.77
CA LYS A 51 10.59 11.27 -13.11
C LYS A 51 10.99 12.76 -13.07
N LEU A 52 10.45 13.52 -12.12
CA LEU A 52 10.76 14.95 -12.01
C LEU A 52 12.18 15.20 -11.52
N LYS A 53 12.70 14.32 -10.66
CA LYS A 53 14.11 14.35 -10.30
C LYS A 53 14.97 14.15 -11.56
N ASP A 54 14.74 13.09 -12.31
CA ASP A 54 15.49 12.78 -13.54
C ASP A 54 15.40 13.91 -14.59
N ASP A 55 14.23 14.49 -14.78
CA ASP A 55 13.98 15.57 -15.76
C ASP A 55 14.72 16.89 -15.40
N PHE A 56 15.01 17.13 -14.11
CA PHE A 56 15.50 18.43 -13.64
C PHE A 56 16.81 18.40 -12.82
N GLU A 57 17.37 17.22 -12.53
CA GLU A 57 18.59 17.04 -11.72
C GLU A 57 19.80 17.80 -12.26
N SER A 58 19.91 17.94 -13.59
CA SER A 58 21.04 18.62 -14.25
C SER A 58 20.86 20.13 -14.41
N SER A 59 19.80 20.72 -13.87
CA SER A 59 19.45 22.12 -14.12
C SER A 59 19.88 23.07 -13.01
N ASP A 60 20.61 24.13 -13.36
CA ASP A 60 21.07 25.17 -12.42
C ASP A 60 20.01 26.22 -12.04
N LYS A 61 18.74 26.02 -12.46
CA LYS A 61 17.67 26.97 -12.15
C LYS A 61 17.25 26.85 -10.68
N SER A 62 17.18 27.99 -9.98
CA SER A 62 16.76 28.06 -8.57
C SER A 62 15.42 27.38 -8.29
N GLU A 63 14.46 27.49 -9.20
CA GLU A 63 13.14 26.84 -9.09
C GLU A 63 13.22 25.30 -9.14
N HIS A 64 14.11 24.76 -9.96
CA HIS A 64 14.32 23.32 -10.06
C HIS A 64 14.98 22.78 -8.80
N LYS A 65 15.93 23.53 -8.21
CA LYS A 65 16.51 23.18 -6.91
C LYS A 65 15.45 23.08 -5.80
N LYS A 66 14.53 24.04 -5.72
CA LYS A 66 13.41 23.98 -4.75
C LYS A 66 12.51 22.76 -4.97
N LEU A 67 12.30 22.35 -6.21
CA LEU A 67 11.55 21.13 -6.53
C LEU A 67 12.31 19.88 -6.05
N LEU A 68 13.62 19.82 -6.26
CA LEU A 68 14.45 18.70 -5.80
C LEU A 68 14.44 18.60 -4.27
N ASP A 69 14.60 19.71 -3.55
CA ASP A 69 14.51 19.74 -2.09
C ASP A 69 13.12 19.21 -1.62
N LYS A 70 12.04 19.63 -2.28
CA LYS A 70 10.69 19.13 -2.01
C LYS A 70 10.54 17.63 -2.30
N ILE A 71 11.13 17.13 -3.37
CA ILE A 71 11.15 15.70 -3.70
C ILE A 71 11.83 14.91 -2.58
N GLU A 72 12.98 15.39 -2.08
CA GLU A 72 13.69 14.75 -0.97
C GLU A 72 12.85 14.72 0.31
N GLU A 73 12.16 15.81 0.65
CA GLU A 73 11.24 15.87 1.78
C GLU A 73 10.10 14.85 1.66
N ILE A 74 9.47 14.75 0.48
CA ILE A 74 8.39 13.79 0.20
C ILE A 74 8.91 12.36 0.31
N GLN A 75 10.06 12.05 -0.29
CA GLN A 75 10.66 10.71 -0.24
C GLN A 75 11.03 10.32 1.19
N LYS A 76 11.57 11.26 1.97
CA LYS A 76 11.85 11.04 3.39
C LYS A 76 10.58 10.78 4.19
N TYR A 77 9.53 11.56 3.98
CA TYR A 77 8.24 11.33 4.63
C TYR A 77 7.68 9.94 4.33
N ILE A 78 7.70 9.51 3.06
CA ILE A 78 7.28 8.16 2.66
C ILE A 78 8.13 7.10 3.35
N SER A 79 9.46 7.26 3.37
CA SER A 79 10.35 6.31 4.03
C SER A 79 10.07 6.20 5.53
N ASP A 80 9.97 7.33 6.21
CA ASP A 80 9.86 7.38 7.67
C ASP A 80 8.48 6.94 8.18
N ILE A 81 7.41 7.34 7.50
CA ILE A 81 6.04 7.07 7.97
C ILE A 81 5.47 5.80 7.31
N PHE A 82 5.56 5.70 5.99
CA PHE A 82 4.97 4.58 5.28
C PHE A 82 5.87 3.35 5.35
N THR A 83 7.11 3.41 4.85
CA THR A 83 7.97 2.23 4.70
C THR A 83 8.38 1.64 6.05
N LYS A 84 8.79 2.47 7.02
CA LYS A 84 9.31 2.00 8.31
C LYS A 84 8.23 1.67 9.35
N SER A 85 7.03 2.24 9.24
CA SER A 85 5.98 2.08 10.25
C SER A 85 4.73 1.42 9.67
N LEU A 86 4.07 2.06 8.71
CA LEU A 86 2.74 1.63 8.28
C LEU A 86 2.75 0.32 7.47
N ASN A 87 3.74 0.13 6.61
CA ASN A 87 3.88 -1.08 5.80
C ASN A 87 4.11 -2.35 6.66
N PRO A 88 5.07 -2.39 7.61
CA PRO A 88 5.22 -3.52 8.53
C PRO A 88 3.96 -3.84 9.33
N GLU A 89 3.20 -2.81 9.74
CA GLU A 89 1.93 -2.97 10.44
C GLU A 89 0.88 -3.65 9.55
N ILE A 90 0.76 -3.22 8.29
CA ILE A 90 -0.14 -3.82 7.29
C ILE A 90 0.24 -5.27 7.01
N LEU A 91 1.53 -5.57 6.82
CA LEU A 91 2.03 -6.93 6.61
C LEU A 91 1.72 -7.84 7.80
N THR A 92 1.88 -7.32 9.03
CA THR A 92 1.54 -8.04 10.26
C THR A 92 0.05 -8.31 10.33
N GLN A 93 -0.79 -7.31 10.04
CA GLN A 93 -2.24 -7.45 10.01
C GLN A 93 -2.67 -8.54 9.01
N LEU A 94 -2.19 -8.46 7.77
CA LEU A 94 -2.51 -9.44 6.73
C LEU A 94 -2.06 -10.85 7.11
N THR A 95 -0.86 -10.99 7.67
CA THR A 95 -0.35 -12.30 8.15
C THR A 95 -1.25 -12.89 9.23
N ASN A 96 -1.64 -12.08 10.22
CA ASN A 96 -2.53 -12.51 11.30
C ASN A 96 -3.92 -12.88 10.77
N SER A 97 -4.49 -12.07 9.87
CA SER A 97 -5.79 -12.35 9.26
C SER A 97 -5.79 -13.63 8.41
N ILE A 98 -4.71 -13.88 7.65
CA ILE A 98 -4.51 -15.11 6.88
C ILE A 98 -4.44 -16.32 7.82
N GLN A 99 -3.67 -16.22 8.91
CA GLN A 99 -3.54 -17.29 9.88
C GLN A 99 -4.90 -17.61 10.52
N ASN A 100 -5.60 -16.60 11.02
CA ASN A 100 -6.92 -16.76 11.63
C ASN A 100 -7.94 -17.38 10.66
N SER A 101 -7.99 -16.89 9.41
CA SER A 101 -8.88 -17.45 8.38
C SER A 101 -8.54 -18.91 8.06
N THR A 102 -7.24 -19.25 7.98
CA THR A 102 -6.77 -20.63 7.78
C THR A 102 -7.14 -21.55 8.94
N GLU A 103 -7.01 -21.08 10.19
CA GLU A 103 -7.39 -21.82 11.39
C GLU A 103 -8.91 -22.07 11.44
N ASN A 104 -9.71 -21.05 11.13
CA ASN A 104 -11.17 -21.18 11.04
C ASN A 104 -11.60 -22.22 9.99
N LEU A 105 -10.96 -22.22 8.82
CA LEU A 105 -11.20 -23.23 7.78
C LEU A 105 -10.81 -24.64 8.24
N LYS A 106 -9.69 -24.80 8.95
CA LYS A 106 -9.28 -26.11 9.51
C LYS A 106 -10.29 -26.62 10.52
N LEU A 107 -10.77 -25.77 11.43
CA LEU A 107 -11.77 -26.14 12.44
C LEU A 107 -13.11 -26.53 11.81
N LEU A 108 -13.55 -25.82 10.76
CA LEU A 108 -14.77 -26.18 10.03
C LEU A 108 -14.63 -27.52 9.31
N GLY A 109 -13.46 -27.79 8.71
CA GLY A 109 -13.18 -29.04 8.01
C GLY A 109 -13.06 -30.27 8.91
N GLN A 110 -12.72 -30.10 10.20
CA GLN A 110 -12.60 -31.18 11.18
C GLN A 110 -13.97 -31.72 11.65
N ASN A 111 -15.07 -31.03 11.36
CA ASN A 111 -16.36 -31.25 12.02
C ASN A 111 -17.40 -32.08 11.26
N SER A 112 -17.13 -32.71 10.11
CA SER A 112 -18.16 -33.64 9.57
C SER A 112 -17.71 -34.69 8.55
N GLU A 113 -18.27 -35.91 8.74
CA GLU A 113 -18.35 -36.97 7.72
C GLU A 113 -19.40 -36.63 6.63
N GLN A 114 -20.35 -35.71 6.91
CA GLN A 114 -21.30 -35.13 5.94
C GLN A 114 -21.47 -33.63 6.18
N LYS A 115 -21.06 -32.78 5.21
CA LYS A 115 -21.21 -31.32 5.30
C LYS A 115 -22.64 -30.90 4.97
N THR A 116 -23.23 -30.02 5.78
CA THR A 116 -24.51 -29.40 5.46
C THR A 116 -24.32 -28.31 4.39
N LYS A 117 -25.39 -27.94 3.68
CA LYS A 117 -25.37 -26.83 2.72
C LYS A 117 -24.84 -25.53 3.36
N GLU A 118 -25.29 -25.24 4.58
CA GLU A 118 -24.86 -24.04 5.32
C GLU A 118 -23.36 -24.06 5.63
N THR A 119 -22.80 -25.22 6.04
CA THR A 119 -21.36 -25.36 6.27
C THR A 119 -20.56 -25.16 4.97
N ILE A 120 -21.04 -25.69 3.85
CA ILE A 120 -20.40 -25.52 2.53
C ILE A 120 -20.39 -24.04 2.11
N GLU A 121 -21.50 -23.34 2.30
CA GLU A 121 -21.60 -21.91 1.98
C GLU A 121 -20.66 -21.07 2.85
N LYS A 122 -20.57 -21.35 4.16
CA LYS A 122 -19.63 -20.69 5.08
C LYS A 122 -18.18 -20.93 4.70
N GLU A 123 -17.81 -22.18 4.36
CA GLU A 123 -16.47 -22.50 3.88
C GLU A 123 -16.13 -21.74 2.59
N ALA A 124 -17.07 -21.68 1.63
CA ALA A 124 -16.85 -20.97 0.37
C ALA A 124 -16.58 -19.47 0.59
N ILE A 125 -17.29 -18.83 1.52
CA ILE A 125 -17.05 -17.43 1.91
C ILE A 125 -15.66 -17.28 2.51
N LEU A 126 -15.28 -18.13 3.47
CA LEU A 126 -13.97 -18.05 4.12
C LEU A 126 -12.81 -18.32 3.14
N TYR A 127 -12.96 -19.24 2.19
CA TYR A 127 -11.96 -19.45 1.14
C TYR A 127 -11.82 -18.23 0.23
N LYS A 128 -12.93 -17.54 -0.08
CA LYS A 128 -12.90 -16.31 -0.87
C LYS A 128 -12.15 -15.21 -0.11
N GLU A 129 -12.47 -15.01 1.16
CA GLU A 129 -11.81 -14.03 2.03
C GLU A 129 -10.32 -14.34 2.19
N LEU A 130 -9.97 -15.60 2.44
CA LEU A 130 -8.58 -16.05 2.53
C LEU A 130 -7.81 -15.75 1.25
N ARG A 131 -8.41 -16.02 0.08
CA ARG A 131 -7.80 -15.73 -1.21
C ARG A 131 -7.55 -14.23 -1.38
N GLU A 132 -8.53 -13.39 -1.05
CA GLU A 132 -8.39 -11.94 -1.14
C GLU A 132 -7.27 -11.42 -0.20
N LEU A 133 -7.19 -11.92 1.03
CA LEU A 133 -6.13 -11.59 1.98
C LEU A 133 -4.75 -12.00 1.46
N MET A 134 -4.61 -13.24 0.98
CA MET A 134 -3.34 -13.76 0.43
C MET A 134 -2.88 -12.97 -0.79
N SER A 135 -3.79 -12.71 -1.75
CA SER A 135 -3.45 -11.90 -2.94
C SER A 135 -3.10 -10.46 -2.58
N THR A 136 -3.73 -9.88 -1.55
CA THR A 136 -3.39 -8.54 -1.07
C THR A 136 -2.00 -8.52 -0.41
N LYS A 137 -1.68 -9.54 0.39
CA LYS A 137 -0.34 -9.69 0.99
C LYS A 137 0.73 -9.82 -0.09
N GLU A 138 0.50 -10.66 -1.10
CA GLU A 138 1.42 -10.80 -2.22
C GLU A 138 1.61 -9.47 -2.96
N PHE A 139 0.52 -8.73 -3.23
CA PHE A 139 0.60 -7.39 -3.83
C PHE A 139 1.48 -6.43 -3.00
N VAL A 140 1.33 -6.43 -1.68
CA VAL A 140 2.13 -5.60 -0.76
C VAL A 140 3.61 -6.02 -0.75
N GLU A 141 3.91 -7.32 -0.74
CA GLU A 141 5.29 -7.84 -0.75
C GLU A 141 5.98 -7.53 -2.09
N GLN A 142 5.27 -7.64 -3.22
CA GLN A 142 5.81 -7.27 -4.53
C GLN A 142 6.11 -5.79 -4.64
N TYR A 143 5.36 -4.93 -3.92
CA TYR A 143 5.68 -3.51 -3.84
C TYR A 143 7.05 -3.26 -3.18
N GLU A 144 7.38 -3.95 -2.08
CA GLU A 144 8.69 -3.79 -1.43
C GLU A 144 9.82 -4.18 -2.38
N ILE A 145 9.64 -5.27 -3.13
CA ILE A 145 10.62 -5.75 -4.11
C ILE A 145 10.77 -4.72 -5.24
N GLY A 146 9.65 -4.25 -5.81
CA GLY A 146 9.63 -3.32 -6.93
C GLY A 146 10.25 -1.95 -6.63
N LEU A 147 10.26 -1.49 -5.37
CA LEU A 147 10.96 -0.26 -4.99
C LEU A 147 12.48 -0.42 -4.83
N ASN A 148 12.93 -1.62 -4.47
CA ASN A 148 14.36 -1.90 -4.30
C ASN A 148 15.08 -2.13 -5.64
N ASP A 149 14.32 -2.38 -6.72
CA ASP A 149 14.83 -2.58 -8.09
C ASP A 149 14.89 -1.26 -8.92
N VAL A 150 14.64 -0.10 -8.30
CA VAL A 150 14.45 1.22 -8.94
C VAL A 150 15.55 2.21 -8.59
#